data_AF-A0A972MVF6-F1
#
_entry.id   AF-A0A972MVF6-F1
#
_cell.length_a   1.000
_cell.length_b   1.000
_cell.length_c   1.000
_cell.angle_alpha   90.00
_cell.angle_beta   90.00
_cell.angle_gamma   90.00
#
_symmetry.space_group_name_H-M   'P 1'
#
loop_
_entity.id
_entity.type
_entity.pdbx_description
1 polymer ?
#
loop_
_entity_poly.entity_id
_entity_poly.type
_entity_poly.pdbx_seq_one_letter_code
_entity_poly.pdbx_strand_id
1 'polypeptide(L)'
;MKTGFIYIMSNHKNGTLYIGVTSNLIKRVYEHKNALTEGFTKKYNLKKLVYYEQLEDISRAIEREKQLKAGSRTKKIMLIEHINPHWLDLYTTIL
;
A
#
# COMPACT_ATOMS: atom_id res chain seq x y z
N MET A 1 11.62 13.36 13.83
CA MET A 1 10.32 13.03 13.20
C MET A 1 10.27 11.52 12.98
N LYS A 2 9.08 10.91 13.05
CA LYS A 2 8.94 9.47 12.74
C LYS A 2 8.74 9.31 11.24
N THR A 3 9.54 8.45 10.62
CA THR A 3 9.42 8.03 9.22
C THR A 3 7.98 7.63 8.88
N GLY A 4 7.51 8.06 7.71
CA GLY A 4 6.20 7.72 7.19
C GLY A 4 6.28 6.75 6.02
N PHE A 5 5.25 5.93 5.85
CA PHE A 5 5.10 5.04 4.70
C PHE A 5 3.78 5.30 4.01
N ILE A 6 3.81 5.30 2.68
CA ILE A 6 2.65 5.13 1.81
C ILE A 6 2.69 3.69 1.28
N TYR A 7 1.54 3.04 1.19
CA TYR A 7 1.48 1.66 0.71
C TYR A 7 0.22 1.42 -0.11
N ILE A 8 0.28 0.40 -0.98
CA ILE A 8 -0.84 -0.07 -1.78
C ILE A 8 -1.07 -1.56 -1.49
N MET A 9 -2.29 -1.89 -1.05
CA MET A 9 -2.77 -3.26 -0.91
C MET A 9 -3.65 -3.65 -2.10
N SER A 10 -3.57 -4.91 -2.51
CA SER A 10 -4.45 -5.47 -3.53
C SER A 10 -4.80 -6.95 -3.25
N ASN A 11 -5.75 -7.49 -4.00
CA ASN A 11 -6.14 -8.90 -3.96
C ASN A 11 -5.49 -9.73 -5.08
N HIS A 12 -5.35 -9.17 -6.29
CA HIS A 12 -4.72 -9.80 -7.45
C HIS A 12 -4.19 -8.74 -8.42
N LYS A 13 -3.43 -9.17 -9.44
CA LYS A 13 -2.90 -8.28 -10.48
C LYS A 13 -4.03 -7.50 -11.15
N ASN A 14 -3.89 -6.17 -11.22
CA ASN A 14 -4.93 -5.27 -11.75
C ASN A 14 -6.27 -5.32 -11.00
N GLY A 15 -6.29 -5.82 -9.77
CA GLY A 15 -7.49 -5.88 -8.93
C GLY A 15 -7.82 -4.57 -8.22
N THR A 16 -8.54 -4.69 -7.10
CA THR A 16 -8.88 -3.55 -6.24
C THR A 16 -7.61 -2.98 -5.61
N LEU A 17 -7.48 -1.65 -5.60
CA LEU A 17 -6.35 -0.96 -4.99
C LEU A 17 -6.83 -0.20 -3.75
N TYR A 18 -6.16 -0.45 -2.63
CA TYR A 18 -6.32 0.35 -1.42
C TYR A 18 -5.01 1.07 -1.14
N ILE A 19 -5.08 2.38 -0.96
CA ILE A 19 -3.94 3.26 -0.69
C ILE A 19 -4.06 3.75 0.74
N GLY A 20 -3.01 3.59 1.54
CA GLY A 20 -2.99 4.01 2.94
C GLY A 20 -1.61 4.50 3.39
N VAL A 21 -1.58 5.15 4.54
CA VAL A 21 -0.33 5.58 5.21
C VAL A 21 -0.19 4.99 6.60
N THR A 22 1.05 4.87 7.08
CA THR A 22 1.37 4.37 8.42
C THR A 22 2.79 4.78 8.82
N SER A 23 3.08 4.86 10.12
CA SER A 23 4.45 4.96 10.65
C SER A 23 5.09 3.60 10.96
N ASN A 24 4.31 2.51 10.85
CA ASN A 24 4.78 1.14 11.02
C ASN A 24 4.16 0.27 9.90
N LEU A 25 4.93 0.05 8.84
CA LEU A 25 4.46 -0.68 7.65
C LEU A 25 4.21 -2.15 7.96
N ILE A 26 5.17 -2.82 8.62
CA ILE A 26 5.09 -4.26 8.92
C ILE A 26 3.83 -4.57 9.73
N LYS A 27 3.59 -3.83 10.81
CA LYS A 27 2.41 -4.01 11.67
C LYS A 27 1.11 -3.79 10.89
N ARG A 28 1.01 -2.71 10.12
CA ARG A 28 -0.23 -2.39 9.40
C ARG A 28 -0.54 -3.40 8.30
N VAL A 29 0.48 -3.87 7.58
CA VAL A 29 0.29 -4.90 6.55
C VAL A 29 -0.10 -6.22 7.21
N TYR A 30 0.51 -6.58 8.34
CA TYR A 30 0.09 -7.74 9.14
C TYR A 30 -1.40 -7.67 9.54
N GLU A 31 -1.86 -6.53 10.04
CA GLU A 31 -3.26 -6.28 10.40
C GLU A 31 -4.21 -6.53 9.21
N HIS A 32 -3.89 -6.00 8.03
CA HIS A 32 -4.70 -6.20 6.82
C HIS A 32 -4.68 -7.65 6.32
N LYS A 33 -3.51 -8.29 6.29
CA LYS A 33 -3.35 -9.68 5.83
C LYS A 33 -4.16 -10.66 6.68
N ASN A 34 -4.21 -10.41 7.99
CA ASN A 34 -4.91 -11.24 8.96
C ASN A 34 -6.34 -10.75 9.26
N ALA A 35 -6.83 -9.74 8.52
CA ALA A 35 -8.18 -9.19 8.68
C ALA A 35 -8.51 -8.75 10.14
N LEU A 36 -7.50 -8.24 10.85
CA LEU A 36 -7.59 -7.82 12.26
C LEU A 36 -8.27 -6.47 12.45
N THR A 37 -8.45 -5.72 11.37
CA THR A 37 -9.14 -4.43 11.38
C THR A 37 -10.30 -4.46 10.41
N GLU A 38 -11.47 -4.01 10.88
CA GLU A 38 -12.63 -3.80 10.01
C GLU A 38 -12.35 -2.71 8.98
N GLY A 39 -12.94 -2.82 7.79
CA GLY A 39 -12.86 -1.79 6.76
C GLY A 39 -12.71 -2.34 5.35
N PHE A 40 -12.29 -1.45 4.45
CA PHE A 40 -12.25 -1.71 3.01
C PHE A 40 -11.33 -2.88 2.63
N THR A 41 -10.14 -2.96 3.23
CA THR A 41 -9.19 -4.05 2.98
C THR A 41 -9.76 -5.41 3.36
N LYS A 42 -10.43 -5.52 4.51
CA LYS A 42 -11.13 -6.73 4.93
C LYS A 42 -12.30 -7.07 4.01
N LYS A 43 -13.17 -6.10 3.72
CA LYS A 43 -14.35 -6.25 2.85
C LYS A 43 -13.99 -6.81 1.47
N TYR A 44 -12.88 -6.37 0.89
CA TYR A 44 -12.44 -6.78 -0.45
C TYR A 44 -11.29 -7.82 -0.43
N ASN A 45 -10.97 -8.38 0.73
CA ASN A 45 -9.91 -9.39 0.91
C ASN A 45 -8.54 -8.95 0.32
N LEU A 46 -8.14 -7.71 0.58
CA LEU A 46 -6.89 -7.11 0.07
C LEU A 46 -5.71 -7.53 0.96
N LYS A 47 -5.04 -8.62 0.58
CA LYS A 47 -4.01 -9.28 1.40
C LYS A 47 -2.59 -9.24 0.82
N LYS A 48 -2.37 -8.56 -0.31
CA LYS A 48 -1.04 -8.43 -0.93
C LYS A 48 -0.54 -7.01 -0.83
N LEU A 49 0.64 -6.81 -0.26
CA LEU A 49 1.37 -5.55 -0.36
C LEU A 49 2.01 -5.50 -1.75
N VAL A 50 1.51 -4.66 -2.64
CA VAL A 50 2.00 -4.62 -4.03
C VAL A 50 2.94 -3.43 -4.30
N TYR A 51 2.95 -2.45 -3.40
CA TYR A 51 3.80 -1.26 -3.50
C TYR A 51 3.93 -0.55 -2.15
N TYR A 52 5.08 0.07 -1.88
CA TYR A 52 5.26 1.02 -0.77
C TYR A 52 6.36 2.03 -1.09
N GLU A 53 6.31 3.21 -0.45
CA GLU A 53 7.42 4.17 -0.41
C GLU A 53 7.68 4.55 1.06
N GLN A 54 8.95 4.66 1.43
CA GLN A 54 9.37 5.26 2.70
C GLN A 54 9.66 6.74 2.48
N LEU A 55 9.12 7.60 3.35
CA LEU A 55 9.31 9.04 3.31
C LEU A 55 9.85 9.56 4.63
N GLU A 56 10.44 10.76 4.59
CA GLU A 56 11.10 11.45 5.71
C GLU A 56 10.23 11.47 6.97
N ASP A 57 8.94 11.75 6.79
CA ASP A 57 7.96 11.78 7.86
C ASP A 57 6.54 11.41 7.40
N ILE A 58 5.63 11.30 8.37
CA ILE A 58 4.22 10.97 8.13
C ILE A 58 3.48 12.05 7.33
N SER A 59 3.86 13.33 7.46
CA SER A 59 3.24 14.43 6.72
C SER A 59 3.53 14.30 5.22
N ARG A 60 4.78 13.99 4.85
CA ARG A 60 5.17 13.67 3.48
C ARG A 60 4.44 12.45 2.94
N ALA A 61 4.27 11.41 3.75
CA ALA A 61 3.48 10.24 3.35
C ALA A 61 2.01 10.60 3.08
N ILE A 62 1.39 11.47 3.90
CA ILE A 62 0.02 11.94 3.69
C ILE A 62 -0.09 12.78 2.42
N GLU A 63 0.86 13.68 2.15
CA GLU A 63 0.91 14.45 0.90
C GLU A 63 0.98 13.52 -0.31
N ARG A 64 1.87 12.52 -0.24
CA ARG A 64 2.02 11.51 -1.29
C ARG A 64 0.76 10.68 -1.48
N GLU A 65 0.08 10.30 -0.40
CA GLU A 65 -1.19 9.58 -0.44
C GLU A 65 -2.26 10.37 -1.21
N LYS A 66 -2.38 11.68 -0.95
CA LYS A 66 -3.32 12.57 -1.65
C LYS A 66 -3.03 12.63 -3.14
N GLN A 67 -1.76 12.79 -3.52
CA GLN A 67 -1.33 12.79 -4.92
C GLN A 67 -1.70 11.48 -5.62
N LEU A 68 -1.39 10.33 -5.00
CA LEU A 68 -1.73 9.03 -5.56
C LEU A 68 -3.25 8.87 -5.68
N LYS A 69 -4.02 9.19 -4.64
CA LYS A 69 -5.49 9.07 -4.67
C LYS A 69 -6.10 9.91 -5.82
N ALA A 70 -5.64 11.15 -6.01
CA ALA A 70 -6.07 12.04 -7.09
C ALA A 70 -5.64 11.60 -8.50
N GLY A 71 -4.59 10.78 -8.62
CA GLY A 71 -4.12 10.26 -9.90
C GLY A 71 -5.06 9.25 -10.56
N SER A 72 -4.90 9.04 -11.88
CA SER A 72 -5.69 8.03 -12.61
C SER A 72 -5.31 6.60 -12.19
N ARG A 73 -6.23 5.65 -12.42
CA ARG A 73 -5.96 4.22 -12.21
C ARG A 73 -4.76 3.73 -13.00
N THR A 74 -4.64 4.13 -14.27
CA THR A 74 -3.52 3.76 -15.14
C THR A 74 -2.19 4.22 -14.56
N LYS A 75 -2.10 5.45 -14.02
CA LYS A 75 -0.87 5.94 -13.38
C LYS A 75 -0.48 5.11 -12.15
N LYS A 76 -1.45 4.67 -11.34
CA LYS A 76 -1.21 3.80 -10.18
C LYS A 76 -0.69 2.42 -10.60
N ILE A 77 -1.26 1.85 -11.66
CA ILE A 77 -0.81 0.55 -12.20
C ILE A 77 0.61 0.67 -12.74
N MET A 78 0.90 1.69 -13.56
CA MET A 78 2.26 1.93 -14.07
C MET A 78 3.28 2.11 -12.94
N LEU A 79 2.91 2.82 -11.86
CA LEU A 79 3.75 2.97 -10.69
C LEU A 79 4.06 1.63 -10.00
N ILE A 80 3.03 0.79 -9.80
CA ILE A 80 3.20 -0.55 -9.23
C ILE A 80 4.09 -1.40 -10.14
N GLU A 81 3.79 -1.46 -11.44
CA GLU A 81 4.47 -2.33 -12.39
C GLU A 81 5.91 -1.91 -12.69
N HIS A 82 6.26 -0.64 -12.48
CA HIS A 82 7.64 -0.17 -12.59
C HIS A 82 8.57 -0.83 -11.56
N ILE A 83 8.08 -1.15 -10.37
CA ILE A 83 8.87 -1.77 -9.29
C ILE A 83 8.52 -3.25 -9.09
N ASN A 84 7.26 -3.61 -9.32
CA ASN A 84 6.69 -4.92 -9.04
C ASN A 84 5.84 -5.42 -10.23
N PRO A 85 6.46 -5.72 -11.39
CA PRO A 85 5.74 -6.08 -12.63
C PRO A 85 4.88 -7.36 -12.50
N HIS A 86 5.26 -8.23 -11.57
CA HIS A 86 4.55 -9.48 -11.28
C HIS A 86 3.54 -9.36 -10.13
N TRP A 87 3.40 -8.18 -9.51
CA TRP A 87 2.48 -7.94 -8.40
C TRP A 87 2.66 -8.95 -7.26
N LEU A 88 3.92 -9.29 -6.99
CA LEU A 88 4.30 -10.15 -5.88
C LEU A 88 3.91 -9.48 -4.57
N ASP A 89 3.66 -10.28 -3.56
CA ASP A 89 3.44 -9.78 -2.21
C ASP A 89 4.78 -9.39 -1.59
N LEU A 90 5.05 -8.08 -1.58
CA LEU A 90 6.27 -7.48 -1.08
C LEU A 90 6.40 -7.57 0.44
N TYR A 91 5.38 -8.05 1.15
CA TYR A 91 5.46 -8.16 2.60
C TYR A 91 6.66 -9.01 3.06
N THR A 92 6.98 -10.08 2.33
CA THR A 92 8.12 -10.94 2.65
C THR A 92 9.48 -10.28 2.47
N THR A 93 9.58 -9.20 1.68
CA THR A 93 10.83 -8.49 1.42
C THR A 93 11.14 -7.42 2.46
N ILE A 94 10.23 -7.20 3.41
CA ILE A 94 10.34 -6.17 4.45
C ILE A 94 10.23 -6.74 5.88
N LEU A 95 10.20 -8.08 6.01
CA LEU A 95 10.32 -8.79 7.28
C LEU A 95 11.79 -8.86 7.69
#